data_AF-A0AAY4E814-F1
#
_entry.id   AF-A0AAY4E814-F1
#
_cell.length_a   1.000
_cell.length_b   1.000
_cell.length_c   1.000
_cell.angle_alpha   90.00
_cell.angle_beta   90.00
_cell.angle_gamma   90.00
#
_symmetry.space_group_name_H-M   'P 1'
#
loop_
_entity.id
_entity.type
_entity.pdbx_description
1 polymer ?
#
loop_
_entity_poly.entity_id
_entity_poly.type
_entity_poly.pdbx_seq_one_letter_code
_entity_poly.pdbx_strand_id
1 'polypeptide(L)'
;QMYTGLVGILIFIISPGLTSRPLQRSWTLQPNVLVVEGDGGSPGTRVDVRLRCMEQFCHQEVLWRRNGEEVAMRGNEISITVVEREGGNYSCYSDQGAWLNYTLVLVHWRYRKILQDSPHTGYMHCSAQNYTGVFQCSWTWHHTRKGTLLKFNVKRSLTGGNISCSVDASGHAIFCKDHGHCPYAEEAEHINLTLYVRSQFLLESYTRRFYIGDIVKPDPVSIQRVDNRTLGWTYPHTWNTPSSYFPLTFQVKEVACTTQRQCTCESTNPPEHKVQSTKNTCVALCVRARDAFCDSLWSDWKLQSQNRELKICTSLQACRPSH
;
A
#
# COMPACT_ATOMS: atom_id res chain seq x y z
N GLN A 1 -10.92 -32.83 78.77
CA GLN A 1 -10.97 -33.72 77.59
C GLN A 1 -10.72 -32.88 76.37
N MET A 2 -9.65 -33.20 75.64
CA MET A 2 -8.98 -32.38 74.64
C MET A 2 -9.75 -32.36 73.31
N TYR A 3 -9.89 -31.17 72.73
CA TYR A 3 -10.21 -30.97 71.32
C TYR A 3 -8.97 -31.29 70.47
N THR A 4 -9.04 -32.32 69.63
CA THR A 4 -8.05 -32.58 68.58
C THR A 4 -8.55 -32.00 67.26
N GLY A 5 -7.88 -30.95 66.79
CA GLY A 5 -8.10 -30.35 65.48
C GLY A 5 -7.46 -31.18 64.36
N LEU A 6 -8.24 -31.49 63.32
CA LEU A 6 -7.76 -32.07 62.07
C LEU A 6 -7.40 -30.92 61.11
N VAL A 7 -6.10 -30.66 60.97
CA VAL A 7 -5.56 -29.78 59.92
C VAL A 7 -5.52 -30.58 58.61
N GLY A 8 -6.40 -30.24 57.68
CA GLY A 8 -6.35 -30.76 56.31
C GLY A 8 -5.20 -30.14 55.53
N ILE A 9 -4.22 -30.95 55.16
CA ILE A 9 -3.11 -30.56 54.27
C ILE A 9 -3.62 -30.56 52.83
N LEU A 10 -3.79 -29.37 52.25
CA LEU A 10 -4.01 -29.18 50.81
C LEU A 10 -2.69 -29.46 50.07
N ILE A 11 -2.59 -30.65 49.48
CA ILE A 11 -1.51 -30.99 48.53
C ILE A 11 -1.84 -30.30 47.22
N PHE A 12 -1.18 -29.17 46.94
CA PHE A 12 -1.15 -28.59 45.60
C PHE A 12 -0.35 -29.50 44.68
N ILE A 13 -1.05 -30.26 43.85
CA ILE A 13 -0.45 -30.94 42.70
C ILE A 13 -0.05 -29.84 41.71
N ILE A 14 1.23 -29.49 41.70
CA ILE A 14 1.83 -28.66 40.65
C ILE A 14 1.85 -29.53 39.39
N SER A 15 0.86 -29.35 38.52
CA SER A 15 0.87 -29.95 37.18
C SER A 15 2.10 -29.43 36.41
N PRO A 16 3.05 -30.30 36.00
CA PRO A 16 4.18 -29.89 35.21
C PRO A 16 3.76 -29.72 33.76
N GLY A 17 4.16 -28.60 33.15
CA GLY A 17 4.19 -28.45 31.70
C GLY A 17 3.02 -27.66 31.11
N LEU A 18 3.11 -26.33 31.18
CA LEU A 18 2.83 -25.57 29.97
C LEU A 18 3.94 -25.95 28.96
N THR A 19 3.70 -26.98 28.16
CA THR A 19 4.42 -27.14 26.89
C THR A 19 4.15 -25.89 26.08
N SER A 20 5.13 -24.98 26.03
CA SER A 20 5.14 -23.92 25.05
C SER A 20 4.98 -24.56 23.68
N ARG A 21 3.93 -24.21 22.95
CA ARG A 21 3.83 -24.59 21.54
C ARG A 21 5.12 -24.06 20.88
N PRO A 22 5.91 -24.91 20.20
CA PRO A 22 7.10 -24.43 19.54
C PRO A 22 6.70 -23.31 18.59
N LEU A 23 7.36 -22.17 18.69
CA LEU A 23 7.12 -21.01 17.84
C LEU A 23 7.18 -21.52 16.39
N GLN A 24 6.05 -21.47 15.68
CA GLN A 24 6.02 -21.98 14.31
C GLN A 24 6.89 -21.03 13.46
N ARG A 25 8.15 -21.42 13.21
CA ARG A 25 9.14 -20.61 12.48
C ARG A 25 8.90 -20.56 10.96
N SER A 26 7.81 -21.17 10.49
CA SER A 26 7.40 -21.11 9.09
C SER A 26 5.87 -21.11 8.94
N TRP A 27 5.39 -20.53 7.85
CA TRP A 27 3.97 -20.42 7.55
C TRP A 27 3.73 -20.41 6.03
N THR A 28 2.53 -20.83 5.60
CA THR A 28 2.18 -20.87 4.18
C THR A 28 1.47 -19.57 3.78
N LEU A 29 2.04 -18.83 2.82
CA LEU A 29 1.48 -17.56 2.36
C LEU A 29 0.32 -17.76 1.39
N GLN A 30 0.50 -18.69 0.47
CA GLN A 30 -0.47 -19.15 -0.52
C GLN A 30 -0.06 -20.55 -0.99
N PRO A 31 -0.89 -21.26 -1.76
CA PRO A 31 -0.53 -22.57 -2.28
C PRO A 31 0.88 -22.56 -2.89
N ASN A 32 1.68 -23.56 -2.53
CA ASN A 32 3.06 -23.73 -2.98
C ASN A 32 4.05 -22.61 -2.59
N VAL A 33 3.72 -21.72 -1.63
CA VAL A 33 4.64 -20.69 -1.11
C VAL A 33 4.79 -20.80 0.40
N LEU A 34 5.93 -21.34 0.83
CA LEU A 34 6.31 -21.46 2.24
C LEU A 34 7.22 -20.29 2.63
N VAL A 35 6.93 -19.66 3.75
CA VAL A 35 7.71 -18.57 4.32
C VAL A 35 8.38 -19.06 5.58
N VAL A 36 9.68 -18.83 5.69
CA VAL A 36 10.50 -19.10 6.86
C VAL A 36 10.83 -17.78 7.53
N GLU A 37 10.56 -17.66 8.83
CA GLU A 37 11.00 -16.52 9.61
C GLU A 37 12.51 -16.59 9.77
N GLY A 38 13.22 -15.68 9.11
CA GLY A 38 14.64 -15.48 9.37
C GLY A 38 14.80 -14.64 10.64
N ASP A 39 15.76 -14.98 11.50
CA ASP A 39 16.13 -14.20 12.70
C ASP A 39 16.90 -12.93 12.35
N GLY A 40 16.43 -12.27 11.29
CA GLY A 40 16.92 -11.01 10.86
C GLY A 40 18.45 -11.00 10.63
N GLY A 41 18.94 -11.72 9.63
CA GLY A 41 20.29 -11.51 9.13
C GLY A 41 21.40 -11.83 10.14
N SER A 42 21.06 -12.47 11.26
CA SER A 42 22.02 -13.06 12.19
C SER A 42 22.79 -14.16 11.44
N PRO A 43 24.12 -14.02 11.28
CA PRO A 43 24.92 -15.01 10.58
C PRO A 43 24.74 -16.40 11.19
N GLY A 44 24.59 -17.43 10.36
CA GLY A 44 24.43 -18.81 10.81
C GLY A 44 23.03 -19.21 11.29
N THR A 45 22.00 -18.37 11.10
CA THR A 45 20.61 -18.78 11.37
C THR A 45 20.25 -20.00 10.51
N ARG A 46 19.75 -21.05 11.14
CA ARG A 46 19.32 -22.30 10.51
C ARG A 46 17.90 -22.63 10.92
N VAL A 47 17.03 -22.90 9.95
CA VAL A 47 15.65 -23.31 10.21
C VAL A 47 15.33 -24.55 9.40
N ASP A 48 14.98 -25.62 10.10
CA ASP A 48 14.56 -26.87 9.47
C ASP A 48 13.06 -26.81 9.14
N VAL A 49 12.73 -27.09 7.89
CA VAL A 49 11.34 -27.17 7.43
C VAL A 49 11.12 -28.44 6.62
N ARG A 50 9.91 -29.00 6.75
CA ARG A 50 9.50 -30.19 6.01
C ARG A 50 8.69 -29.77 4.79
N LEU A 51 9.11 -30.24 3.62
CA LEU A 51 8.41 -30.06 2.37
C LEU A 51 7.74 -31.37 1.97
N ARG A 52 6.53 -31.28 1.42
CA ARG A 52 5.80 -32.41 0.87
C ARG A 52 5.45 -32.13 -0.59
N CYS A 53 5.61 -33.12 -1.46
CA CYS A 53 5.32 -32.96 -2.89
C CYS A 53 3.80 -32.91 -3.13
N MET A 54 3.08 -33.96 -2.73
CA MET A 54 1.62 -34.04 -2.84
C MET A 54 1.06 -35.14 -1.91
N GLU A 55 -0.21 -35.05 -1.51
CA GLU A 55 -0.83 -36.05 -0.60
C GLU A 55 -0.97 -37.43 -1.25
N GLN A 56 -1.22 -37.48 -2.55
CA GLN A 56 -1.49 -38.71 -3.30
C GLN A 56 -0.26 -39.61 -3.56
N PHE A 57 0.95 -39.17 -3.20
CA PHE A 57 2.20 -39.88 -3.47
C PHE A 57 2.86 -40.47 -2.22
N CYS A 58 2.12 -40.71 -1.14
CA CYS A 58 2.65 -41.20 0.15
C CYS A 58 3.42 -42.54 0.11
N HIS A 59 3.50 -43.23 -1.03
CA HIS A 59 4.22 -44.50 -1.19
C HIS A 59 5.00 -44.61 -2.52
N GLN A 60 5.24 -43.49 -3.20
CA GLN A 60 5.99 -43.47 -4.46
C GLN A 60 7.35 -42.79 -4.28
N GLU A 61 8.34 -43.25 -5.04
CA GLU A 61 9.64 -42.60 -5.07
C GLU A 61 9.54 -41.27 -5.81
N VAL A 62 9.90 -40.20 -5.11
CA VAL A 62 9.84 -38.83 -5.62
C VAL A 62 11.25 -38.25 -5.60
N LEU A 63 11.65 -37.66 -6.72
CA LEU A 63 12.92 -36.99 -6.91
C LEU A 63 12.75 -35.48 -6.73
N TRP A 64 13.67 -34.83 -6.03
CA TRP A 64 13.60 -33.39 -5.77
C TRP A 64 14.69 -32.64 -6.51
N ARG A 65 14.36 -31.42 -6.94
CA ARG A 65 15.30 -30.45 -7.49
C ARG A 65 15.16 -29.10 -6.81
N ARG A 66 16.28 -28.51 -6.42
CA ARG A 66 16.36 -27.13 -5.89
C ARG A 66 16.88 -26.21 -6.98
N ASN A 67 16.08 -25.23 -7.38
CA ASN A 67 16.44 -24.27 -8.44
C ASN A 67 16.85 -24.95 -9.77
N GLY A 68 16.34 -26.16 -10.04
CA GLY A 68 16.67 -26.96 -11.21
C GLY A 68 17.78 -28.01 -11.00
N GLU A 69 18.53 -27.93 -9.91
CA GLU A 69 19.62 -28.87 -9.59
C GLU A 69 19.12 -30.03 -8.73
N GLU A 70 19.59 -31.24 -9.03
CA GLU A 70 19.21 -32.43 -8.26
C GLU A 70 19.73 -32.38 -6.83
N VAL A 71 18.89 -32.77 -5.89
CA VAL A 71 19.27 -32.92 -4.48
C VAL A 71 19.24 -34.39 -4.09
N ALA A 72 20.12 -34.80 -3.17
CA ALA A 72 20.24 -36.19 -2.74
C ALA A 72 18.99 -36.72 -1.97
N MET A 73 18.09 -35.84 -1.56
CA MET A 73 16.88 -36.19 -0.82
C MET A 73 15.82 -36.80 -1.74
N ARG A 74 15.22 -37.91 -1.30
CA ARG A 74 14.19 -38.66 -2.04
C ARG A 74 12.97 -38.93 -1.16
N GLY A 75 11.86 -39.23 -1.81
CA GLY A 75 10.58 -39.54 -1.16
C GLY A 75 9.61 -38.36 -1.15
N ASN A 76 8.35 -38.65 -0.82
CA ASN A 76 7.28 -37.65 -0.87
C ASN A 76 7.48 -36.47 0.10
N GLU A 77 8.19 -36.70 1.21
CA GLU A 77 8.50 -35.69 2.23
C GLU A 77 10.00 -35.57 2.42
N ILE A 78 10.52 -34.35 2.41
CA ILE A 78 11.94 -34.04 2.63
C ILE A 78 12.08 -33.00 3.74
N SER A 79 13.15 -33.12 4.52
CA SER A 79 13.54 -32.12 5.53
C SER A 79 14.68 -31.29 4.99
N ILE A 80 14.47 -29.99 4.82
CA ILE A 80 15.49 -29.05 4.34
C ILE A 80 15.89 -28.11 5.48
N THR A 81 17.15 -27.70 5.48
CA THR A 81 17.64 -26.64 6.36
C THR A 81 17.79 -25.36 5.54
N VAL A 82 17.01 -24.34 5.87
CA VAL A 82 17.16 -23.00 5.29
C VAL A 82 18.20 -22.25 6.09
N VAL A 83 19.29 -21.86 5.43
CA VAL A 83 20.41 -21.13 6.04
C VAL A 83 20.30 -19.66 5.65
N GLU A 84 20.27 -18.78 6.64
CA GLU A 84 20.24 -17.32 6.47
C GLU A 84 19.21 -16.83 5.43
N ARG A 85 19.64 -16.50 4.22
CA ARG A 85 18.84 -15.93 3.12
C ARG A 85 18.60 -16.92 1.97
N GLU A 86 19.03 -18.16 2.13
CA GLU A 86 19.09 -19.16 1.08
C GLU A 86 17.77 -19.93 0.94
N GLY A 87 16.71 -19.23 0.55
CA GLY A 87 15.51 -19.89 0.07
C GLY A 87 15.72 -20.65 -1.24
N GLY A 88 14.64 -21.09 -1.87
CA GLY A 88 14.75 -21.85 -3.11
C GLY A 88 13.41 -22.28 -3.68
N ASN A 89 13.40 -22.61 -4.96
CA ASN A 89 12.29 -23.30 -5.60
C ASN A 89 12.58 -24.81 -5.56
N TYR A 90 11.76 -25.55 -4.80
CA TYR A 90 11.86 -27.00 -4.68
C TYR A 90 10.79 -27.63 -5.55
N SER A 91 11.22 -28.23 -6.65
CA SER A 91 10.32 -28.97 -7.56
C SER A 91 10.48 -30.47 -7.34
N CYS A 92 9.39 -31.21 -7.44
CA CYS A 92 9.37 -32.65 -7.29
C CYS A 92 8.91 -33.34 -8.58
N TYR A 93 9.48 -34.51 -8.82
CA TYR A 93 9.29 -35.31 -10.04
C TYR A 93 9.03 -36.75 -9.67
N SER A 94 8.31 -37.47 -10.54
CA SER A 94 8.22 -38.92 -10.44
C SER A 94 9.57 -39.59 -10.71
N ASP A 95 9.67 -40.86 -10.36
CA ASP A 95 10.75 -41.77 -10.76
C ASP A 95 11.03 -41.76 -12.27
N GLN A 96 9.99 -41.61 -13.08
CA GLN A 96 10.07 -41.49 -14.55
C GLN A 96 10.47 -40.08 -15.03
N GLY A 97 10.69 -39.14 -14.12
CA GLY A 97 11.09 -37.76 -14.44
C GLY A 97 9.95 -36.83 -14.82
N ALA A 98 8.69 -37.23 -14.63
CA ALA A 98 7.55 -36.36 -14.89
C ALA A 98 7.42 -35.30 -13.78
N TRP A 99 7.19 -34.04 -14.14
CA TRP A 99 6.98 -32.96 -13.18
C TRP A 99 5.69 -33.16 -12.40
N LEU A 100 5.74 -33.05 -11.06
CA LEU A 100 4.59 -33.28 -10.17
C LEU A 100 4.09 -32.00 -9.52
N ASN A 101 4.95 -31.30 -8.78
CA ASN A 101 4.60 -30.07 -8.06
C ASN A 101 5.85 -29.25 -7.72
N TYR A 102 5.65 -28.12 -7.06
CA TYR A 102 6.72 -27.31 -6.51
C TYR A 102 6.32 -26.64 -5.20
N THR A 103 7.32 -26.27 -4.41
CA THR A 103 7.19 -25.38 -3.26
C THR A 103 8.26 -24.31 -3.33
N LEU A 104 7.85 -23.05 -3.46
CA LEU A 104 8.72 -21.89 -3.33
C LEU A 104 8.93 -21.58 -1.85
N VAL A 105 10.17 -21.72 -1.39
CA VAL A 105 10.57 -21.40 -0.02
C VAL A 105 11.21 -20.01 0.00
N LEU A 106 10.59 -19.10 0.75
CA LEU A 106 11.02 -17.72 0.92
C LEU A 106 11.46 -17.47 2.36
N VAL A 107 12.41 -16.56 2.53
CA VAL A 107 12.86 -16.11 3.84
C VAL A 107 12.28 -14.72 4.11
N HIS A 108 11.57 -14.57 5.21
CA HIS A 108 11.08 -13.27 5.66
C HIS A 108 12.28 -12.39 6.07
N TRP A 109 12.43 -11.27 5.37
CA TRP A 109 13.52 -10.32 5.55
C TRP A 109 13.00 -8.99 6.08
N ARG A 110 13.70 -8.36 7.05
CA ARG A 110 13.19 -7.13 7.70
C ARG A 110 14.06 -5.87 7.50
N TYR A 111 15.31 -5.99 7.07
CA TYR A 111 16.24 -4.84 7.04
C TYR A 111 16.26 -4.06 5.74
N ARG A 112 16.63 -4.72 4.64
CA ARG A 112 16.90 -4.06 3.35
C ARG A 112 15.67 -4.13 2.48
N LYS A 113 14.91 -3.04 2.53
CA LYS A 113 13.63 -2.87 1.84
C LYS A 113 13.74 -3.09 0.33
N ILE A 114 12.78 -3.84 -0.21
CA ILE A 114 12.53 -4.10 -1.62
C ILE A 114 11.79 -2.94 -2.27
N LEU A 115 10.87 -2.30 -1.54
CA LEU A 115 10.16 -1.10 -1.99
C LEU A 115 10.98 0.15 -1.68
N GLN A 116 10.87 1.15 -2.55
CA GLN A 116 11.43 2.47 -2.33
C GLN A 116 10.52 3.26 -1.39
N ASP A 117 11.10 3.89 -0.38
CA ASP A 117 10.38 4.76 0.56
C ASP A 117 10.23 6.19 -0.01
N SER A 118 9.17 6.86 0.41
CA SER A 118 8.87 8.27 0.09
C SER A 118 8.56 9.02 1.38
N PRO A 119 9.15 10.20 1.63
CA PRO A 119 8.88 10.98 2.84
C PRO A 119 7.39 11.32 3.05
N HIS A 120 6.62 11.43 1.97
CA HIS A 120 5.22 11.85 2.01
C HIS A 120 4.25 10.68 2.05
N THR A 121 4.59 9.57 1.40
CA THR A 121 3.64 8.46 1.14
C THR A 121 4.09 7.12 1.69
N GLY A 122 5.29 7.04 2.28
CA GLY A 122 5.89 5.78 2.66
C GLY A 122 6.20 4.91 1.44
N TYR A 123 6.22 3.59 1.65
CA TYR A 123 6.48 2.58 0.61
C TYR A 123 5.37 2.35 -0.41
N MET A 124 4.14 2.79 -0.12
CA MET A 124 2.97 2.57 -0.97
C MET A 124 2.19 3.86 -1.07
N HIS A 125 1.94 4.36 -2.27
CA HIS A 125 1.12 5.54 -2.54
C HIS A 125 -0.33 5.13 -2.85
N CYS A 126 -1.29 5.55 -2.02
CA CYS A 126 -2.71 5.32 -2.28
C CYS A 126 -3.44 6.65 -2.54
N SER A 127 -4.38 6.64 -3.48
CA SER A 127 -5.23 7.78 -3.82
C SER A 127 -6.61 7.35 -4.30
N ALA A 128 -7.63 8.16 -4.01
CA ALA A 128 -8.99 8.04 -4.52
C ALA A 128 -9.38 9.38 -5.18
N GLN A 129 -10.00 9.37 -6.36
CA GLN A 129 -10.39 10.63 -7.01
C GLN A 129 -11.57 11.32 -6.31
N ASN A 130 -12.35 10.53 -5.57
CA ASN A 130 -13.62 10.90 -4.96
C ASN A 130 -13.98 9.88 -3.86
N TYR A 131 -15.09 10.10 -3.18
CA TYR A 131 -15.64 9.26 -2.11
C TYR A 131 -16.50 8.09 -2.64
N THR A 132 -16.38 7.68 -3.90
CA THR A 132 -17.21 6.57 -4.42
C THR A 132 -16.77 5.19 -3.94
N GLY A 133 -15.66 5.08 -3.19
CA GLY A 133 -15.08 3.80 -2.80
C GLY A 133 -14.13 3.20 -3.81
N VAL A 134 -13.83 3.90 -4.91
CA VAL A 134 -12.78 3.52 -5.87
C VAL A 134 -11.45 4.14 -5.43
N PHE A 135 -10.41 3.32 -5.34
CA PHE A 135 -9.07 3.78 -5.00
C PHE A 135 -7.99 2.97 -5.71
N GLN A 136 -6.83 3.59 -5.87
CA GLN A 136 -5.64 2.98 -6.43
C GLN A 136 -4.50 3.05 -5.42
N CYS A 137 -3.72 1.97 -5.31
CA CYS A 137 -2.46 1.99 -4.57
C CYS A 137 -1.32 1.52 -5.48
N SER A 138 -0.21 2.24 -5.47
CA SER A 138 0.97 1.95 -6.28
C SER A 138 2.25 1.99 -5.45
N TRP A 139 3.30 1.35 -5.93
CA TRP A 139 4.61 1.33 -5.28
C TRP A 139 5.71 1.33 -6.33
N THR A 140 6.91 1.67 -5.89
CA THR A 140 8.12 1.60 -6.73
C THR A 140 9.15 0.69 -6.10
N TRP A 141 9.90 -0.02 -6.93
CA TRP A 141 11.00 -0.85 -6.46
C TRP A 141 12.20 0.01 -6.07
N HIS A 142 12.93 -0.43 -5.05
CA HIS A 142 14.23 0.15 -4.74
C HIS A 142 15.19 -0.01 -5.93
N HIS A 143 15.97 1.02 -6.26
CA HIS A 143 16.82 1.08 -7.46
C HIS A 143 17.81 -0.09 -7.62
N THR A 144 18.22 -0.74 -6.53
CA THR A 144 19.11 -1.93 -6.54
C THR A 144 18.38 -3.28 -6.52
N ARG A 145 17.05 -3.29 -6.48
CA ARG A 145 16.24 -4.51 -6.30
C ARG A 145 15.20 -4.63 -7.41
N LYS A 146 15.08 -5.84 -7.96
CA LYS A 146 13.96 -6.20 -8.83
C LYS A 146 12.98 -7.02 -8.00
N GLY A 147 11.84 -6.42 -7.67
CA GLY A 147 10.81 -7.08 -6.89
C GLY A 147 9.73 -7.72 -7.77
N THR A 148 8.90 -8.54 -7.14
CA THR A 148 7.71 -9.13 -7.74
C THR A 148 6.62 -9.21 -6.68
N LEU A 149 5.41 -8.76 -7.01
CA LEU A 149 4.23 -8.95 -6.16
C LEU A 149 3.85 -10.43 -6.14
N LEU A 150 3.71 -11.02 -4.95
CA LEU A 150 3.24 -12.40 -4.77
C LEU A 150 1.77 -12.48 -4.44
N LYS A 151 1.34 -11.64 -3.50
CA LYS A 151 0.00 -11.62 -2.94
C LYS A 151 -0.26 -10.25 -2.35
N PHE A 152 -1.52 -9.86 -2.35
CA PHE A 152 -1.98 -8.72 -1.56
C PHE A 152 -3.27 -9.10 -0.83
N ASN A 153 -3.55 -8.40 0.26
CA ASN A 153 -4.79 -8.52 1.00
C ASN A 153 -5.35 -7.11 1.23
N VAL A 154 -6.62 -6.92 0.90
CA VAL A 154 -7.33 -5.66 1.14
C VAL A 154 -8.61 -5.99 1.88
N LYS A 155 -8.79 -5.37 3.04
CA LYS A 155 -9.99 -5.59 3.86
C LYS A 155 -10.28 -4.42 4.79
N ARG A 156 -11.56 -4.21 5.11
CA ARG A 156 -11.98 -3.43 6.28
C ARG A 156 -11.55 -4.17 7.55
N SER A 157 -11.28 -3.42 8.61
CA SER A 157 -10.58 -3.94 9.79
C SER A 157 -11.38 -4.93 10.62
N LEU A 158 -12.68 -4.69 10.81
CA LEU A 158 -13.53 -5.54 11.65
C LEU A 158 -14.44 -6.41 10.78
N THR A 159 -15.07 -5.80 9.78
CA THR A 159 -16.07 -6.48 8.92
C THR A 159 -15.45 -7.27 7.76
N GLY A 160 -14.16 -7.09 7.48
CA GLY A 160 -13.53 -7.59 6.25
C GLY A 160 -13.89 -6.76 5.01
N GLY A 161 -15.13 -6.26 4.92
CA GLY A 161 -15.62 -5.43 3.82
C GLY A 161 -15.85 -6.21 2.53
N ASN A 162 -16.57 -5.60 1.59
CA ASN A 162 -16.76 -6.14 0.23
C ASN A 162 -15.88 -5.35 -0.74
N ILE A 163 -14.60 -5.70 -0.79
CA ILE A 163 -13.60 -5.00 -1.60
C ILE A 163 -13.10 -5.92 -2.71
N SER A 164 -13.30 -5.51 -3.96
CA SER A 164 -12.75 -6.19 -5.14
C SER A 164 -11.56 -5.41 -5.67
N CYS A 165 -10.46 -6.10 -6.02
CA CYS A 165 -9.27 -5.46 -6.55
C CYS A 165 -8.70 -6.20 -7.77
N SER A 166 -8.03 -5.46 -8.65
CA SER A 166 -7.27 -5.96 -9.79
C SER A 166 -5.86 -5.37 -9.80
N VAL A 167 -4.88 -6.17 -10.22
CA VAL A 167 -3.50 -5.69 -10.43
C VAL A 167 -3.41 -5.05 -11.81
N ASP A 168 -2.66 -3.95 -11.91
CA ASP A 168 -2.37 -3.31 -13.18
C ASP A 168 -1.46 -4.17 -14.07
N ALA A 169 -1.39 -3.84 -15.36
CA ALA A 169 -0.58 -4.60 -16.31
C ALA A 169 0.93 -4.58 -15.98
N SER A 170 1.40 -3.55 -15.26
CA SER A 170 2.81 -3.43 -14.89
C SER A 170 3.19 -4.22 -13.63
N GLY A 171 2.21 -4.64 -12.82
CA GLY A 171 2.44 -5.31 -11.54
C GLY A 171 2.94 -4.37 -10.44
N HIS A 172 2.75 -3.05 -10.60
CA HIS A 172 3.22 -2.01 -9.68
C HIS A 172 2.07 -1.18 -9.07
N ALA A 173 0.83 -1.46 -9.46
CA ALA A 173 -0.35 -0.85 -8.89
C ALA A 173 -1.50 -1.85 -8.75
N ILE A 174 -2.38 -1.57 -7.81
CA ILE A 174 -3.68 -2.22 -7.68
C ILE A 174 -4.78 -1.17 -7.75
N PHE A 175 -5.88 -1.56 -8.37
CA PHE A 175 -7.13 -0.81 -8.44
C PHE A 175 -8.17 -1.56 -7.65
N CYS A 176 -8.85 -0.88 -6.74
CA CYS A 176 -9.80 -1.48 -5.83
C CYS A 176 -11.12 -0.70 -5.82
N LYS A 177 -12.21 -1.43 -5.56
CA LYS A 177 -13.54 -0.90 -5.32
C LYS A 177 -14.08 -1.51 -4.02
N ASP A 178 -14.38 -0.65 -3.05
CA ASP A 178 -15.21 -1.01 -1.90
C ASP A 178 -16.68 -0.84 -2.28
N HIS A 179 -17.38 -1.96 -2.43
CA HIS A 179 -18.80 -2.00 -2.83
C HIS A 179 -19.74 -1.62 -1.69
N GLY A 180 -19.28 -1.69 -0.44
CA GLY A 180 -20.06 -1.33 0.73
C GLY A 180 -19.88 0.13 1.16
N HIS A 181 -19.03 0.89 0.47
CA HIS A 181 -18.71 2.25 0.88
C HIS A 181 -19.85 3.23 0.60
N CYS A 182 -20.23 4.00 1.61
CA CYS A 182 -21.21 5.08 1.51
C CYS A 182 -20.48 6.44 1.52
N PRO A 183 -20.54 7.23 0.43
CA PRO A 183 -19.85 8.52 0.34
C PRO A 183 -20.31 9.55 1.39
N TYR A 184 -21.51 9.40 1.93
CA TYR A 184 -22.14 10.35 2.85
C TYR A 184 -21.94 9.97 4.32
N ALA A 185 -21.55 8.74 4.60
CA ALA A 185 -21.38 8.26 5.97
C ALA A 185 -19.94 8.50 6.43
N GLU A 186 -19.77 8.82 7.72
CA GLU A 186 -18.47 8.79 8.36
C GLU A 186 -17.91 7.37 8.36
N GLU A 187 -16.62 7.23 8.07
CA GLU A 187 -15.97 5.92 8.03
C GLU A 187 -15.61 5.43 9.43
N ALA A 188 -16.30 4.40 9.91
CA ALA A 188 -16.02 3.80 11.22
C ALA A 188 -14.76 2.90 11.23
N GLU A 189 -14.36 2.36 10.08
CA GLU A 189 -13.28 1.39 9.97
C GLU A 189 -12.30 1.74 8.86
N HIS A 190 -11.00 1.67 9.16
CA HIS A 190 -9.96 1.82 8.14
C HIS A 190 -9.90 0.59 7.23
N ILE A 191 -9.46 0.83 6.00
CA ILE A 191 -9.03 -0.19 5.06
C ILE A 191 -7.58 -0.56 5.37
N ASN A 192 -7.32 -1.85 5.51
CA ASN A 192 -6.00 -2.44 5.64
C ASN A 192 -5.58 -3.04 4.31
N LEU A 193 -4.53 -2.48 3.70
CA LEU A 193 -3.84 -3.06 2.56
C LEU A 193 -2.52 -3.66 3.02
N THR A 194 -2.29 -4.94 2.75
CA THR A 194 -1.00 -5.61 2.94
C THR A 194 -0.50 -6.18 1.62
N LEU A 195 0.70 -5.77 1.20
CA LEU A 195 1.42 -6.33 0.06
C LEU A 195 2.47 -7.32 0.54
N TYR A 196 2.56 -8.46 -0.13
CA TYR A 196 3.64 -9.44 0.01
C TYR A 196 4.46 -9.40 -1.27
N VAL A 197 5.67 -8.88 -1.18
CA VAL A 197 6.59 -8.73 -2.32
C VAL A 197 7.83 -9.56 -2.08
N ARG A 198 8.40 -10.09 -3.16
CA ARG A 198 9.67 -10.80 -3.09
C ARG A 198 10.72 -10.22 -4.01
N SER A 199 11.98 -10.41 -3.64
CA SER A 199 13.14 -10.21 -4.50
C SER A 199 14.00 -11.45 -4.37
N GLN A 200 14.14 -12.23 -5.45
CA GLN A 200 14.71 -13.58 -5.40
C GLN A 200 13.91 -14.47 -4.41
N PHE A 201 14.55 -14.92 -3.32
CA PHE A 201 13.95 -15.74 -2.28
C PHE A 201 13.69 -14.98 -0.97
N LEU A 202 13.85 -13.65 -0.98
CA LEU A 202 13.53 -12.81 0.17
C LEU A 202 12.10 -12.30 0.05
N LEU A 203 11.32 -12.43 1.12
CA LEU A 203 9.97 -11.92 1.25
C LEU A 203 9.96 -10.70 2.16
N GLU A 204 9.17 -9.70 1.80
CA GLU A 204 8.81 -8.59 2.67
C GLU A 204 7.31 -8.34 2.63
N SER A 205 6.76 -7.91 3.76
CA SER A 205 5.37 -7.46 3.86
C SER A 205 5.30 -5.96 4.16
N TYR A 206 4.45 -5.25 3.41
CA TYR A 206 4.19 -3.83 3.60
C TYR A 206 2.71 -3.62 3.89
N THR A 207 2.39 -2.91 4.97
CA THR A 207 1.00 -2.63 5.35
C THR A 207 0.74 -1.13 5.36
N ARG A 208 -0.38 -0.71 4.78
CA ARG A 208 -0.89 0.66 4.85
C ARG A 208 -2.34 0.63 5.36
N ARG A 209 -2.64 1.55 6.26
CA ARG A 209 -3.97 1.76 6.84
C ARG A 209 -4.44 3.14 6.42
N PHE A 210 -5.68 3.25 5.99
CA PHE A 210 -6.27 4.52 5.58
C PHE A 210 -7.79 4.45 5.58
N TYR A 211 -8.43 5.60 5.78
CA TYR A 211 -9.78 5.86 5.32
C TYR A 211 -9.75 6.32 3.87
N ILE A 212 -10.85 6.17 3.13
CA ILE A 212 -10.95 6.75 1.78
C ILE A 212 -10.78 8.27 1.87
N GLY A 213 -11.39 8.90 2.88
CA GLY A 213 -11.24 10.34 3.15
C GLY A 213 -9.80 10.83 3.26
N ASP A 214 -8.90 10.02 3.81
CA ASP A 214 -7.47 10.37 3.97
C ASP A 214 -6.70 10.38 2.65
N ILE A 215 -7.18 9.61 1.67
CA ILE A 215 -6.50 9.40 0.39
C ILE A 215 -7.22 10.08 -0.77
N VAL A 216 -8.31 10.81 -0.52
CA VAL A 216 -8.99 11.54 -1.57
C VAL A 216 -8.06 12.60 -2.16
N LYS A 217 -7.94 12.62 -3.47
CA LYS A 217 -7.19 13.57 -4.28
C LYS A 217 -8.07 13.95 -5.47
N PRO A 218 -8.71 15.13 -5.47
CA PRO A 218 -9.52 15.56 -6.60
C PRO A 218 -8.68 15.63 -7.89
N ASP A 219 -9.32 15.45 -9.03
CA ASP A 219 -8.68 15.76 -10.32
C ASP A 219 -8.40 17.27 -10.44
N PRO A 220 -7.46 17.69 -11.32
CA PRO A 220 -7.21 19.10 -11.55
C PRO A 220 -8.46 19.86 -12.04
N VAL A 221 -8.64 21.08 -11.55
CA VAL A 221 -9.76 21.93 -11.95
C VAL A 221 -9.68 22.33 -13.42
N SER A 222 -10.84 22.65 -14.01
CA SER A 222 -10.92 23.25 -15.34
C SER A 222 -10.99 24.77 -15.22
N ILE A 223 -9.94 25.47 -15.66
CA ILE A 223 -9.89 26.94 -15.69
C ILE A 223 -10.52 27.42 -16.98
N GLN A 224 -11.44 28.37 -16.88
CA GLN A 224 -12.14 28.96 -18.01
C GLN A 224 -12.11 30.49 -17.90
N ARG A 225 -12.08 31.16 -19.06
CA ARG A 225 -12.22 32.62 -19.10
C ARG A 225 -13.70 32.97 -19.05
N VAL A 226 -14.10 33.69 -17.99
CA VAL A 226 -15.48 34.16 -17.80
C VAL A 226 -15.70 35.45 -18.59
N ASP A 227 -14.72 36.35 -18.55
CA ASP A 227 -14.70 37.57 -19.36
C ASP A 227 -13.25 38.03 -19.66
N ASN A 228 -13.07 39.20 -20.26
CA ASN A 228 -11.75 39.71 -20.64
C ASN A 228 -10.77 39.92 -19.48
N ARG A 229 -11.23 39.95 -18.22
CA ARG A 229 -10.42 40.23 -17.02
C ARG A 229 -10.60 39.23 -15.88
N THR A 230 -11.48 38.24 -16.03
CA THR A 230 -11.83 37.30 -14.98
C THR A 230 -11.67 35.86 -15.44
N LEU A 231 -10.93 35.09 -14.64
CA LEU A 231 -10.83 33.65 -14.73
C LEU A 231 -11.74 33.00 -13.69
N GLY A 232 -12.48 31.99 -14.11
CA GLY A 232 -13.24 31.10 -13.24
C GLY A 232 -12.69 29.68 -13.35
N TRP A 233 -13.08 28.83 -12.41
CA TRP A 233 -12.81 27.40 -12.49
C TRP A 233 -14.01 26.61 -12.00
N THR A 234 -14.18 25.41 -12.56
CA THR A 234 -15.26 24.50 -12.19
C THR A 234 -14.73 23.31 -11.43
N TYR A 235 -15.62 22.68 -10.65
CA TYR A 235 -15.33 21.41 -10.00
C TYR A 235 -14.99 20.37 -11.08
N PRO A 236 -14.06 19.43 -10.81
CA PRO A 236 -13.82 18.32 -11.70
C PRO A 236 -15.08 17.46 -11.85
N HIS A 237 -15.37 17.00 -13.06
CA HIS A 237 -16.55 16.16 -13.34
C HIS A 237 -16.52 14.82 -12.60
N THR A 238 -15.34 14.38 -12.17
CA THR A 238 -15.10 13.17 -11.40
C THR A 238 -15.36 13.34 -9.90
N TRP A 239 -15.52 14.58 -9.42
CA TRP A 239 -15.78 14.85 -8.00
C TRP A 239 -17.21 14.46 -7.59
N ASN A 240 -17.42 14.18 -6.31
CA ASN A 240 -18.74 13.83 -5.80
C ASN A 240 -19.74 14.97 -5.93
N THR A 241 -21.01 14.59 -6.10
CA THR A 241 -22.16 15.50 -6.13
C THR A 241 -23.14 15.19 -4.99
N PRO A 242 -23.86 16.17 -4.44
CA PRO A 242 -23.83 17.59 -4.80
C PRO A 242 -22.61 18.33 -4.19
N SER A 243 -22.16 19.41 -4.84
CA SER A 243 -21.04 20.23 -4.36
C SER A 243 -21.34 20.97 -3.05
N SER A 244 -22.62 21.11 -2.68
CA SER A 244 -23.03 21.61 -1.37
C SER A 244 -22.68 20.65 -0.23
N TYR A 245 -22.61 19.34 -0.51
CA TYR A 245 -22.23 18.32 0.46
C TYR A 245 -20.74 17.99 0.39
N PHE A 246 -20.17 17.95 -0.82
CA PHE A 246 -18.75 17.72 -1.06
C PHE A 246 -18.06 18.99 -1.56
N PRO A 247 -17.93 20.05 -0.74
CA PRO A 247 -17.30 21.28 -1.16
C PRO A 247 -15.79 21.10 -1.30
N LEU A 248 -15.24 21.67 -2.37
CA LEU A 248 -13.81 21.81 -2.57
C LEU A 248 -13.37 23.20 -2.08
N THR A 249 -12.19 23.25 -1.48
CA THR A 249 -11.44 24.48 -1.27
C THR A 249 -10.29 24.57 -2.28
N PHE A 250 -9.92 25.80 -2.64
CA PHE A 250 -9.00 26.06 -3.73
C PHE A 250 -7.77 26.82 -3.25
N GLN A 251 -6.62 26.48 -3.82
CA GLN A 251 -5.42 27.28 -3.70
C GLN A 251 -5.08 27.89 -5.05
N VAL A 252 -4.83 29.20 -5.03
CA VAL A 252 -4.50 29.99 -6.21
C VAL A 252 -3.14 30.63 -5.99
N LYS A 253 -2.28 30.57 -7.01
CA LYS A 253 -1.03 31.31 -7.03
C LYS A 253 -0.76 31.91 -8.39
N GLU A 254 -0.17 33.09 -8.37
CA GLU A 254 0.32 33.79 -9.55
C GLU A 254 1.81 33.51 -9.71
N VAL A 255 2.24 33.21 -10.92
CA VAL A 255 3.63 32.92 -11.26
C VAL A 255 4.07 33.84 -12.39
N ALA A 256 5.13 34.61 -12.13
CA ALA A 256 5.78 35.42 -13.15
C ALA A 256 6.67 34.54 -14.03
N CYS A 257 6.59 34.73 -15.33
CA CYS A 257 7.36 33.99 -16.32
C CYS A 257 8.11 34.95 -17.26
N THR A 258 9.33 34.56 -17.62
CA THR A 258 10.11 35.22 -18.67
C THR A 258 9.58 34.89 -20.07
N THR A 259 9.07 33.66 -20.27
CA THR A 259 8.46 33.20 -21.52
C THR A 259 7.28 32.25 -21.25
N GLN A 260 6.27 32.22 -22.14
CA GLN A 260 5.09 31.34 -21.99
C GLN A 260 5.45 29.85 -21.91
N ARG A 261 6.54 29.42 -22.54
CA ARG A 261 6.99 28.01 -22.58
C ARG A 261 7.69 27.53 -21.31
N GLN A 262 8.06 28.44 -20.40
CA GLN A 262 8.81 28.12 -19.18
C GLN A 262 7.98 28.30 -17.89
N CYS A 263 6.68 28.57 -17.99
CA CYS A 263 5.83 28.70 -16.81
C CYS A 263 5.62 27.32 -16.15
N THR A 264 5.98 27.18 -14.86
CA THR A 264 5.71 25.97 -14.08
C THR A 264 5.10 26.30 -12.72
N CYS A 265 4.22 25.42 -12.25
CA CYS A 265 3.58 25.55 -10.93
C CYS A 265 4.40 24.86 -9.82
N GLU A 266 5.65 24.45 -10.06
CA GLU A 266 6.45 23.68 -9.08
C GLU A 266 7.40 24.51 -8.22
N SER A 267 7.42 25.85 -8.39
CA SER A 267 8.27 26.73 -7.56
C SER A 267 8.00 26.54 -6.06
N THR A 268 9.06 26.18 -5.34
CA THR A 268 9.13 25.87 -3.90
C THR A 268 9.17 27.11 -3.00
N ASN A 269 9.24 28.30 -3.56
CA ASN A 269 9.33 29.51 -2.76
C ASN A 269 7.93 29.89 -2.23
N PRO A 270 7.79 30.23 -0.93
CA PRO A 270 6.55 30.81 -0.43
C PRO A 270 6.19 32.05 -1.25
N PRO A 271 4.90 32.44 -1.31
CA PRO A 271 4.50 33.64 -2.03
C PRO A 271 5.08 34.86 -1.31
N GLU A 272 6.28 35.27 -1.68
CA GLU A 272 6.68 36.65 -1.47
C GLU A 272 5.74 37.47 -2.35
N HIS A 273 4.73 38.05 -1.69
CA HIS A 273 3.89 39.11 -2.21
C HIS A 273 4.79 40.28 -2.64
N LYS A 274 5.36 40.20 -3.85
CA LYS A 274 5.96 41.28 -4.65
C LYS A 274 6.56 40.67 -5.93
N VAL A 275 5.70 40.32 -6.88
CA VAL A 275 6.15 40.29 -8.28
C VAL A 275 6.18 41.74 -8.76
N GLN A 276 7.36 42.35 -8.81
CA GLN A 276 7.54 43.61 -9.52
C GLN A 276 7.47 43.32 -11.03
N SER A 277 6.32 43.60 -11.63
CA SER A 277 6.06 43.44 -13.05
C SER A 277 6.97 44.39 -13.85
N THR A 278 7.98 43.84 -14.51
CA THR A 278 8.73 44.55 -15.55
C THR A 278 8.05 44.30 -16.90
N LYS A 279 8.08 45.29 -17.80
CA LYS A 279 7.25 45.44 -19.02
C LYS A 279 7.23 44.25 -20.02
N ASN A 280 7.98 43.17 -19.79
CA ASN A 280 8.05 41.97 -20.65
C ASN A 280 7.77 40.64 -19.91
N THR A 281 7.16 40.67 -18.71
CA THR A 281 6.87 39.45 -17.94
C THR A 281 5.48 38.89 -18.28
N CYS A 282 5.43 37.62 -18.70
CA CYS A 282 4.18 36.88 -18.86
C CYS A 282 3.73 36.41 -17.48
N VAL A 283 2.43 36.48 -17.18
CA VAL A 283 1.89 36.02 -15.89
C VAL A 283 1.08 34.75 -16.13
N ALA A 284 1.25 33.76 -15.26
CA ALA A 284 0.45 32.55 -15.29
C ALA A 284 -0.24 32.30 -13.95
N LEU A 285 -1.45 31.76 -14.02
CA LEU A 285 -2.24 31.38 -12.87
C LEU A 285 -2.14 29.87 -12.65
N CYS A 286 -1.87 29.46 -11.42
CA CYS A 286 -1.94 28.06 -11.02
C CYS A 286 -3.09 27.89 -10.02
N VAL A 287 -3.97 26.93 -10.28
CA VAL A 287 -5.09 26.59 -9.39
C VAL A 287 -5.07 25.10 -9.08
N ARG A 288 -5.33 24.75 -7.82
CA ARG A 288 -5.55 23.36 -7.38
C ARG A 288 -6.66 23.30 -6.33
N ALA A 289 -7.23 22.11 -6.15
CA ALA A 289 -8.35 21.87 -5.24
C ALA A 289 -8.01 20.80 -4.20
N ARG A 290 -8.69 20.82 -3.06
CA ARG A 290 -8.74 19.75 -2.07
C ARG A 290 -10.12 19.71 -1.42
N ASP A 291 -10.46 18.61 -0.75
CA ASP A 291 -11.65 18.59 0.10
C ASP A 291 -11.60 19.72 1.15
N ALA A 292 -12.74 20.37 1.39
CA ALA A 292 -12.79 21.53 2.30
C ALA A 292 -12.81 21.14 3.79
N PHE A 293 -13.17 19.90 4.13
CA PHE A 293 -13.40 19.44 5.50
C PHE A 293 -12.39 18.38 5.95
N CYS A 294 -11.91 17.55 5.03
CA CYS A 294 -10.92 16.52 5.31
C CYS A 294 -9.50 17.03 5.02
N ASP A 295 -8.54 16.59 5.83
CA ASP A 295 -7.11 16.80 5.58
C ASP A 295 -6.60 15.84 4.49
N SER A 296 -7.16 16.02 3.29
CA SER A 296 -6.96 15.18 2.11
C SER A 296 -5.86 15.73 1.20
N LEU A 297 -5.54 14.97 0.14
CA LEU A 297 -4.51 15.36 -0.81
C LEU A 297 -4.98 16.51 -1.71
N TRP A 298 -4.07 17.45 -1.98
CA TRP A 298 -4.29 18.45 -3.02
C TRP A 298 -4.25 17.81 -4.42
N SER A 299 -5.13 18.26 -5.31
CA SER A 299 -5.05 17.99 -6.75
C SER A 299 -3.71 18.48 -7.30
N ASP A 300 -3.32 17.95 -8.46
CA ASP A 300 -2.22 18.53 -9.21
C ASP A 300 -2.59 19.95 -9.66
N TRP A 301 -1.57 20.79 -9.86
CA TRP A 301 -1.76 22.17 -10.28
C TRP A 301 -2.25 22.25 -11.73
N LYS A 302 -3.28 23.05 -11.97
CA LYS A 302 -3.68 23.47 -13.31
C LYS A 302 -3.08 24.84 -13.62
N LEU A 303 -2.28 24.91 -14.67
CA LEU A 303 -1.66 26.15 -15.17
C LEU A 303 -2.52 26.80 -16.26
N GLN A 304 -2.66 28.12 -16.22
CA GLN A 304 -3.22 28.94 -17.29
C GLN A 304 -2.32 30.17 -17.52
N SER A 305 -1.69 30.27 -18.70
CA SER A 305 -0.87 31.43 -19.07
C SER A 305 -1.69 32.54 -19.75
N GLN A 306 -1.37 33.81 -19.47
CA GLN A 306 -1.96 34.97 -20.15
C GLN A 306 -0.94 36.13 -20.31
N ASN A 307 -1.17 36.97 -21.31
CA ASN A 307 -0.26 38.07 -21.67
C ASN A 307 -0.53 39.43 -20.98
N ARG A 308 -1.55 39.59 -20.11
CA ARG A 308 -1.82 40.85 -19.38
C ARG A 308 -2.53 40.62 -18.04
N GLU A 309 -2.27 41.55 -17.10
CA GLU A 309 -2.75 41.62 -15.70
C GLU A 309 -4.24 41.26 -15.53
N LEU A 310 -4.53 40.30 -14.64
CA LEU A 310 -5.87 39.87 -14.24
C LEU A 310 -6.19 40.35 -12.83
N LYS A 311 -7.49 40.60 -12.55
CA LYS A 311 -8.01 40.67 -11.19
C LYS A 311 -8.64 39.32 -10.84
N ILE A 312 -8.15 38.67 -9.78
CA ILE A 312 -8.70 37.40 -9.28
C ILE A 312 -9.83 37.75 -8.30
N CYS A 313 -11.08 37.40 -8.65
CA CYS A 313 -12.17 37.36 -7.68
C CYS A 313 -12.23 35.95 -7.09
N THR A 314 -11.78 35.79 -5.84
CA THR A 314 -12.12 34.62 -5.04
C THR A 314 -13.59 34.71 -4.66
N SER A 315 -14.47 33.97 -5.33
CA SER A 315 -15.85 33.80 -4.87
C SER A 315 -15.88 32.82 -3.69
N LEU A 316 -15.47 33.29 -2.52
CA LEU A 316 -15.88 32.79 -1.21
C LEU A 316 -15.94 33.99 -0.26
N GLN A 317 -16.68 35.04 -0.65
CA GLN A 317 -17.34 35.85 0.37
C GLN A 317 -18.51 35.02 0.86
N ALA A 318 -18.41 34.60 2.12
CA ALA A 318 -19.54 34.14 2.89
C ALA A 318 -20.71 35.10 2.67
N CYS A 319 -21.74 34.65 1.97
CA CYS A 319 -23.07 35.21 2.14
C CYS A 319 -23.47 34.90 3.58
N ARG A 320 -23.14 35.80 4.51
CA ARG A 320 -23.95 35.93 5.72
C ARG A 320 -25.37 36.25 5.25
N PRO A 321 -26.39 35.49 5.65
CA PRO A 321 -27.75 35.96 5.47
C PRO A 321 -27.92 37.19 6.36
N SER A 322 -28.05 38.35 5.72
CA SER A 322 -28.75 39.48 6.33
C SER A 322 -30.24 39.24 6.14
N HIS A 323 -30.88 38.69 7.18
CA HIS A 323 -32.15 39.17 7.73
C HIS A 323 -32.48 38.39 9.00
#